data_AF-A0A8T0E2N6-F1
#
_entry.id   AF-A0A8T0E2N6-F1
#
_cell.length_a   1.000
_cell.length_b   1.000
_cell.length_c   1.000
_cell.angle_alpha   90.00
_cell.angle_beta   90.00
_cell.angle_gamma   90.00
#
_symmetry.space_group_name_H-M   'P 1'
#
loop_
_entity.id
_entity.type
_entity.pdbx_description
1 polymer ?
#
loop_
_entity_poly.entity_id
_entity_poly.type
_entity_poly.pdbx_seq_one_letter_code
_entity_poly.pdbx_strand_id
1 'polypeptide(L)'
;MVLFVLLGIIAAASAGSAFHHDPMINEGLFEGDILLDPNSDRNAIPRDSQRWPGGVVPYFISPELSHLTERIRSAMKHIEDNSCIRFKQRTNENDHIKIFKHNGCYSHWGRIGNQNLLSLGSGCEPFGTIVHELLHAIGFEHEHNRSDRDDYLTIYWDNIVDKWFYAFKKLAPNQNRLLTASIQFIWRMKLLLLLGIIAAVSAGPVSRHDPMINEGLFEGDILLDSNDDRNAVPRDSQRWPGGVVPYIISPELAHLTEKIRTAMKHIEDNSCIRFVQRTNEEDYVKIFKYNGCFSHWGRIGGQNQLSLGSGCEPFGTIVHELMHAIGFEHEHNRSDRDEYLTIHWDNIPKPWYYAFQKLAPHENRLLTQFDYYSIMLYGSYSFAKSDEYSMTTKDGRVLPEVYDKETMSAIDAHRIRLLYNC
;
A
#
# COMPACT_ATOMS: atom_id res chain seq x y z
N MET A 1 -58.19 -31.15 -13.76
CA MET A 1 -58.39 -29.87 -13.03
C MET A 1 -57.15 -29.66 -12.17
N VAL A 2 -56.12 -28.97 -12.67
CA VAL A 2 -55.81 -27.53 -12.40
C VAL A 2 -55.53 -27.33 -10.89
N LEU A 3 -54.33 -26.98 -10.40
CA LEU A 3 -53.62 -25.68 -10.49
C LEU A 3 -52.21 -25.87 -9.84
N PHE A 4 -51.04 -25.64 -10.47
CA PHE A 4 -50.19 -24.43 -10.60
C PHE A 4 -49.66 -23.70 -9.33
N VAL A 5 -48.35 -23.33 -9.41
CA VAL A 5 -47.52 -22.34 -8.65
C VAL A 5 -46.93 -22.84 -7.31
N LEU A 6 -45.62 -22.85 -7.00
CA LEU A 6 -44.57 -21.81 -7.10
C LEU A 6 -43.13 -22.38 -7.23
N LEU A 7 -42.31 -21.65 -7.98
CA LEU A 7 -40.85 -21.77 -8.11
C LEU A 7 -40.10 -21.46 -6.80
N GLY A 8 -38.93 -22.08 -6.62
CA GLY A 8 -37.95 -21.70 -5.62
C GLY A 8 -36.70 -22.58 -5.65
N ILE A 9 -35.86 -22.42 -6.67
CA ILE A 9 -34.54 -23.03 -6.77
C ILE A 9 -33.67 -22.44 -5.65
N ILE A 10 -33.27 -23.27 -4.69
CA ILE A 10 -32.19 -22.94 -3.73
C ILE A 10 -30.88 -23.07 -4.51
N ALA A 11 -30.44 -21.97 -5.11
CA ALA A 11 -29.04 -21.81 -5.48
C ALA A 11 -28.27 -21.56 -4.18
N ALA A 12 -27.50 -22.56 -3.75
CA ALA A 12 -26.50 -22.37 -2.72
C ALA A 12 -25.45 -21.40 -3.26
N ALA A 13 -25.56 -20.12 -2.90
CA ALA A 13 -24.48 -19.17 -3.06
C ALA A 13 -23.38 -19.60 -2.08
N SER A 14 -22.30 -20.15 -2.63
CA SER A 14 -21.03 -20.28 -1.91
C SER A 14 -20.56 -18.87 -1.55
N ALA A 15 -20.71 -18.49 -0.30
CA ALA A 15 -20.01 -17.34 0.25
C ALA A 15 -18.52 -17.70 0.32
N GLY A 16 -17.81 -17.48 -0.78
CA GLY A 16 -16.36 -17.40 -0.77
C GLY A 16 -15.98 -16.19 0.07
N SER A 17 -15.06 -16.38 1.00
CA SER A 17 -14.25 -15.30 1.57
C SER A 17 -13.76 -14.42 0.42
N ALA A 18 -14.17 -13.15 0.38
CA ALA A 18 -13.67 -12.20 -0.58
C ALA A 18 -12.19 -11.95 -0.29
N PHE A 19 -11.33 -12.83 -0.82
CA PHE A 19 -9.94 -12.49 -1.05
C PHE A 19 -9.94 -11.32 -2.02
N HIS A 20 -9.27 -10.22 -1.67
CA HIS A 20 -8.89 -9.23 -2.68
C HIS A 20 -8.07 -10.00 -3.72
N HIS A 21 -8.62 -10.15 -4.92
CA HIS A 21 -7.92 -10.83 -6.00
C HIS A 21 -6.86 -9.87 -6.51
N ASP A 22 -5.65 -9.98 -5.95
CA ASP A 22 -4.47 -9.30 -6.47
C ASP A 22 -4.10 -9.95 -7.81
N PRO A 23 -4.18 -9.23 -8.94
CA PRO A 23 -3.87 -9.77 -10.26
C PRO A 23 -2.37 -10.08 -10.43
N MET A 24 -1.50 -9.63 -9.52
CA MET A 24 -0.08 -9.99 -9.46
C MET A 24 0.16 -11.38 -8.85
N ILE A 25 -0.82 -11.94 -8.14
CA ILE A 25 -0.69 -13.24 -7.45
C ILE A 25 -1.34 -14.33 -8.31
N ASN A 26 -0.54 -14.96 -9.16
CA ASN A 26 -0.99 -15.99 -10.10
C ASN A 26 -0.54 -17.39 -9.67
N GLU A 27 -1.50 -18.32 -9.56
CA GLU A 27 -1.19 -19.70 -9.19
C GLU A 27 -0.35 -20.39 -10.26
N GLY A 28 0.74 -21.04 -9.82
CA GLY A 28 1.63 -21.79 -10.71
C GLY A 28 2.71 -20.95 -11.39
N LEU A 29 2.78 -19.64 -11.14
CA LEU A 29 3.90 -18.79 -11.55
C LEU A 29 4.97 -18.71 -10.46
N PHE A 30 6.22 -18.51 -10.87
CA PHE A 30 7.32 -18.31 -9.95
C PHE A 30 7.15 -16.96 -9.26
N GLU A 31 7.24 -16.94 -7.93
CA GLU A 31 7.04 -15.75 -7.09
C GLU A 31 5.70 -14.99 -7.26
N GLY A 32 4.76 -15.53 -8.05
CA GLY A 32 3.41 -14.99 -8.25
C GLY A 32 3.17 -14.44 -9.65
N ASP A 33 4.18 -13.91 -10.33
CA ASP A 33 4.05 -13.16 -11.61
C ASP A 33 5.22 -13.42 -12.59
N ILE A 34 6.18 -14.28 -12.24
CA ILE A 34 7.31 -14.60 -13.12
C ILE A 34 7.08 -15.90 -13.89
N LEU A 35 7.16 -15.81 -15.22
CA LEU A 35 7.26 -16.96 -16.11
C LEU A 35 8.73 -17.42 -16.26
N LEU A 36 9.13 -18.37 -15.39
CA LEU A 36 10.29 -19.29 -15.44
C LEU A 36 11.66 -18.90 -14.82
N ASP A 37 12.34 -20.00 -14.43
CA ASP A 37 13.65 -20.31 -13.79
C ASP A 37 13.76 -20.17 -12.24
N PRO A 38 13.42 -21.23 -11.46
CA PRO A 38 13.50 -21.23 -10.00
C PRO A 38 14.92 -21.39 -9.41
N ASN A 39 15.98 -21.31 -10.24
CA ASN A 39 17.37 -21.49 -9.82
C ASN A 39 18.22 -20.21 -9.97
N SER A 40 17.59 -19.03 -9.91
CA SER A 40 18.31 -17.75 -9.86
C SER A 40 18.83 -17.47 -8.44
N ASP A 41 20.09 -17.04 -8.33
CA ASP A 41 20.70 -16.62 -7.06
C ASP A 41 20.89 -15.09 -6.99
N ARG A 42 20.25 -14.31 -7.90
CA ARG A 42 20.47 -12.86 -8.05
C ARG A 42 19.23 -12.13 -8.55
N ASN A 43 18.99 -10.93 -8.01
CA ASN A 43 17.91 -10.01 -8.40
C ASN A 43 17.93 -9.50 -9.86
N ALA A 44 18.89 -9.95 -10.66
CA ALA A 44 18.91 -9.72 -12.10
C ALA A 44 19.54 -10.91 -12.82
N ILE A 45 19.14 -11.13 -14.08
CA ILE A 45 19.64 -12.21 -14.94
C ILE A 45 21.15 -12.44 -14.79
N PRO A 46 21.58 -13.66 -14.40
CA PRO A 46 23.00 -14.00 -14.24
C PRO A 46 23.71 -14.35 -15.56
N ARG A 47 22.97 -14.75 -16.60
CA ARG A 47 23.53 -15.24 -17.88
C ARG A 47 23.42 -14.21 -19.00
N ASP A 48 24.52 -13.91 -19.67
CA ASP A 48 24.53 -13.01 -20.84
C ASP A 48 23.59 -13.46 -21.96
N SER A 49 23.32 -14.76 -22.08
CA SER A 49 22.37 -15.30 -23.06
C SER A 49 20.93 -14.85 -22.83
N GLN A 50 20.54 -14.52 -21.60
CA GLN A 50 19.20 -14.05 -21.26
C GLN A 50 19.09 -12.51 -21.31
N ARG A 51 20.21 -11.80 -21.51
CA ARG A 51 20.18 -10.35 -21.72
C ARG A 51 19.69 -10.02 -23.12
N TRP A 52 19.04 -8.88 -23.27
CA TRP A 52 18.67 -8.33 -24.57
C TRP A 52 19.92 -7.76 -25.26
N PRO A 53 20.28 -8.25 -26.47
CA PRO A 53 21.51 -7.84 -27.13
C PRO A 53 21.56 -6.32 -27.35
N GLY A 54 22.66 -5.71 -26.90
CA GLY A 54 22.86 -4.26 -27.00
C GLY A 54 21.88 -3.40 -26.18
N GLY A 55 21.13 -4.01 -25.25
CA GLY A 55 20.11 -3.31 -24.48
C GLY A 55 18.86 -2.92 -25.29
N VAL A 56 18.72 -3.42 -26.53
CA VAL A 56 17.58 -3.14 -27.39
C VAL A 56 16.54 -4.24 -27.27
N VAL A 57 15.30 -3.85 -26.94
CA VAL A 57 14.19 -4.74 -26.64
C VAL A 57 13.09 -4.54 -27.68
N PRO A 58 13.00 -5.40 -28.72
CA PRO A 58 11.88 -5.37 -29.65
C PRO A 58 10.58 -5.73 -28.93
N TYR A 59 9.50 -5.00 -29.21
CA TYR A 59 8.19 -5.26 -28.58
C TYR A 59 7.04 -5.21 -29.59
N PHE A 60 5.98 -5.93 -29.27
CA PHE A 60 4.72 -5.94 -29.99
C PHE A 60 3.56 -5.83 -28.99
N ILE A 61 2.72 -4.79 -29.13
CA ILE A 61 1.50 -4.61 -28.32
C ILE A 61 0.33 -5.18 -29.10
N SER A 62 -0.38 -6.14 -28.51
CA SER A 62 -1.53 -6.78 -29.15
C SER A 62 -2.71 -5.79 -29.28
N PRO A 63 -3.50 -5.84 -30.37
CA PRO A 63 -4.58 -4.87 -30.62
C PRO A 63 -5.64 -4.76 -29.50
N GLU A 64 -5.82 -5.82 -28.72
CA GLU A 64 -6.70 -5.89 -27.54
C GLU A 64 -6.33 -4.89 -26.45
N LEU A 65 -5.07 -4.44 -26.41
CA LEU A 65 -4.55 -3.44 -25.48
C LEU A 65 -4.45 -2.04 -26.10
N SER A 66 -5.20 -1.77 -27.17
CA SER A 66 -5.26 -0.43 -27.81
C SER A 66 -5.55 0.69 -26.81
N HIS A 67 -6.46 0.47 -25.86
CA HIS A 67 -6.80 1.43 -24.80
C HIS A 67 -5.65 1.69 -23.80
N LEU A 68 -4.69 0.76 -23.66
CA LEU A 68 -3.56 0.86 -22.73
C LEU A 68 -2.24 1.24 -23.42
N THR A 69 -2.24 1.34 -24.76
CA THR A 69 -1.02 1.47 -25.58
C THR A 69 -0.17 2.68 -25.20
N GLU A 70 -0.78 3.85 -24.98
CA GLU A 70 -0.02 5.05 -24.59
C GLU A 70 0.57 4.93 -23.18
N ARG A 71 -0.11 4.23 -22.27
CA ARG A 71 0.41 3.99 -20.91
C ARG A 71 1.58 3.01 -20.94
N ILE A 72 1.49 1.94 -21.74
CA ILE A 72 2.59 0.99 -21.97
C ILE A 72 3.80 1.72 -22.56
N ARG A 73 3.60 2.58 -23.56
CA ARG A 73 4.68 3.40 -24.15
C ARG A 73 5.29 4.37 -23.13
N SER A 74 4.48 4.97 -22.26
CA SER A 74 4.97 5.83 -21.19
C SER A 74 5.80 5.05 -20.17
N ALA A 75 5.41 3.83 -19.81
CA ALA A 75 6.18 2.95 -18.92
C ALA A 75 7.52 2.54 -19.55
N MET A 76 7.52 2.16 -20.83
CA MET A 76 8.75 1.90 -21.59
C MET A 76 9.65 3.14 -21.59
N LYS A 77 9.11 4.30 -21.91
CA LYS A 77 9.86 5.57 -21.91
C LYS A 77 10.48 5.88 -20.55
N HIS A 78 9.75 5.63 -19.46
CA HIS A 78 10.29 5.81 -18.11
C HIS A 78 11.52 4.93 -17.86
N ILE A 79 11.51 3.68 -18.29
CA ILE A 79 12.69 2.80 -18.23
C ILE A 79 13.81 3.32 -19.14
N GLU A 80 13.51 3.80 -20.34
CA GLU A 80 14.51 4.35 -21.27
C GLU A 80 15.20 5.62 -20.74
N ASP A 81 14.43 6.50 -20.08
CA ASP A 81 14.92 7.76 -19.53
C ASP A 81 15.84 7.54 -18.32
N ASN A 82 15.66 6.42 -17.60
CA ASN A 82 16.39 6.09 -16.38
C ASN A 82 17.41 4.94 -16.55
N SER A 83 17.62 4.45 -17.78
CA SER A 83 18.54 3.33 -18.03
C SER A 83 19.16 3.35 -19.43
N CYS A 84 19.99 2.35 -19.71
CA CYS A 84 20.57 2.11 -21.03
C CYS A 84 19.68 1.23 -21.94
N ILE A 85 18.51 0.79 -21.47
CA ILE A 85 17.58 -0.04 -22.24
C ILE A 85 16.82 0.80 -23.25
N ARG A 86 16.58 0.27 -24.44
CA ARG A 86 15.82 0.92 -25.51
C ARG A 86 14.76 -0.02 -26.07
N PHE A 87 13.50 0.40 -26.02
CA PHE A 87 12.39 -0.34 -26.59
C PHE A 87 12.21 0.06 -28.06
N LYS A 88 12.04 -0.95 -28.92
CA LYS A 88 11.82 -0.73 -30.35
C LYS A 88 10.56 -1.46 -30.77
N GLN A 89 9.67 -0.80 -31.49
CA GLN A 89 8.53 -1.50 -32.08
C GLN A 89 9.04 -2.57 -33.06
N ARG A 90 8.62 -3.81 -32.84
CA ARG A 90 9.04 -4.97 -33.62
C ARG A 90 8.65 -4.81 -35.09
N THR A 91 9.57 -5.16 -35.98
CA THR A 91 9.32 -5.32 -37.41
C THR A 91 9.32 -6.80 -37.79
N ASN A 92 10.44 -7.47 -37.61
CA ASN A 92 10.69 -8.84 -38.07
C ASN A 92 11.64 -9.60 -37.15
N GLU A 93 12.04 -8.99 -36.04
CA GLU A 93 12.89 -9.62 -35.03
C GLU A 93 12.19 -10.89 -34.50
N ASN A 94 12.93 -11.99 -34.44
CA ASN A 94 12.42 -13.23 -33.86
C ASN A 94 12.20 -13.04 -32.36
N ASP A 95 13.24 -12.55 -31.66
CA ASP A 95 13.22 -12.27 -30.23
C ASP A 95 12.52 -10.94 -29.95
N HIS A 96 11.42 -10.98 -29.22
CA HIS A 96 10.64 -9.79 -28.85
C HIS A 96 9.74 -10.04 -27.65
N ILE A 97 9.34 -8.96 -26.97
CA ILE A 97 8.26 -8.99 -25.99
C ILE A 97 6.93 -8.90 -26.73
N LYS A 98 6.02 -9.85 -26.52
CA LYS A 98 4.61 -9.74 -26.90
C LYS A 98 3.80 -9.36 -25.66
N ILE A 99 3.27 -8.14 -25.68
CA ILE A 99 2.37 -7.62 -24.66
C ILE A 99 0.95 -7.91 -25.10
N PHE A 100 0.19 -8.63 -24.29
CA PHE A 100 -1.15 -9.10 -24.63
C PHE A 100 -2.06 -9.17 -23.40
N LYS A 101 -3.36 -9.27 -23.64
CA LYS A 101 -4.34 -9.37 -22.55
C LYS A 101 -4.57 -10.84 -22.21
N HIS A 102 -4.38 -11.20 -20.95
CA HIS A 102 -4.75 -12.50 -20.39
C HIS A 102 -5.24 -12.32 -18.95
N ASN A 103 -5.61 -13.39 -18.26
CA ASN A 103 -5.87 -13.35 -16.83
C ASN A 103 -4.55 -13.17 -16.07
N GLY A 104 -4.47 -12.16 -15.20
CA GLY A 104 -3.30 -11.85 -14.38
C GLY A 104 -2.29 -10.90 -15.00
N CYS A 105 -1.42 -10.35 -14.15
CA CYS A 105 -0.22 -9.63 -14.53
C CYS A 105 0.96 -10.59 -14.36
N TYR A 106 1.71 -10.81 -15.43
CA TYR A 106 2.91 -11.65 -15.39
C TYR A 106 3.79 -11.44 -16.61
N SER A 107 5.05 -11.81 -16.49
CA SER A 107 6.03 -11.64 -17.55
C SER A 107 7.12 -12.70 -17.48
N HIS A 108 7.74 -12.98 -18.62
CA HIS A 108 8.95 -13.79 -18.62
C HIS A 108 10.11 -13.05 -17.97
N TRP A 109 10.93 -13.79 -17.22
CA TRP A 109 12.15 -13.24 -16.66
C TRP A 109 13.29 -13.26 -17.69
N GLY A 110 13.58 -12.08 -18.24
CA GLY A 110 14.63 -11.90 -19.24
C GLY A 110 14.35 -12.51 -20.60
N ARG A 111 15.26 -12.32 -21.57
CA ARG A 111 15.13 -12.87 -22.93
C ARG A 111 15.18 -14.39 -22.92
N ILE A 112 14.09 -15.04 -23.33
CA ILE A 112 14.00 -16.51 -23.43
C ILE A 112 14.13 -17.02 -24.88
N GLY A 113 14.20 -16.11 -25.85
CA GLY A 113 14.24 -16.41 -27.28
C GLY A 113 12.85 -16.55 -27.89
N ASN A 114 12.72 -16.20 -29.17
CA ASN A 114 11.46 -16.05 -29.88
C ASN A 114 10.51 -15.06 -29.18
N GLN A 115 9.51 -15.56 -28.46
CA GLN A 115 8.44 -14.73 -27.93
C GLN A 115 8.45 -14.71 -26.40
N ASN A 116 8.82 -13.55 -25.86
CA ASN A 116 8.69 -13.21 -24.45
C ASN A 116 7.27 -12.70 -24.20
N LEU A 117 6.43 -13.53 -23.61
CA LEU A 117 5.08 -13.15 -23.18
C LEU A 117 5.09 -12.21 -21.97
N LEU A 118 4.28 -11.16 -22.06
CA LEU A 118 3.95 -10.24 -20.96
C LEU A 118 2.43 -10.03 -20.97
N SER A 119 1.76 -10.49 -19.92
CA SER A 119 0.33 -10.36 -19.74
C SER A 119 -0.02 -9.10 -18.96
N LEU A 120 -0.94 -8.30 -19.50
CA LEU A 120 -1.61 -7.22 -18.78
C LEU A 120 -3.11 -7.51 -18.80
N GLY A 121 -3.57 -8.19 -17.75
CA GLY A 121 -4.97 -8.49 -17.50
C GLY A 121 -5.78 -7.37 -16.86
N SER A 122 -6.98 -7.71 -16.41
CA SER A 122 -7.82 -6.80 -15.62
C SER A 122 -7.12 -6.49 -14.29
N GLY A 123 -6.96 -5.20 -13.96
CA GLY A 123 -6.27 -4.75 -12.76
C GLY A 123 -4.77 -4.48 -12.95
N CYS A 124 -4.21 -4.79 -14.13
CA CYS A 124 -2.80 -4.53 -14.47
C CYS A 124 -2.58 -3.16 -15.12
N GLU A 125 -3.61 -2.31 -15.18
CA GLU A 125 -3.56 -0.98 -15.78
C GLU A 125 -2.68 0.03 -15.02
N PRO A 126 -2.48 -0.02 -13.68
CA PRO A 126 -1.63 0.93 -12.97
C PRO A 126 -0.21 1.02 -13.56
N PHE A 127 0.34 2.23 -13.59
CA PHE A 127 1.65 2.49 -14.21
C PHE A 127 2.78 1.65 -13.59
N GLY A 128 2.81 1.56 -12.26
CA GLY A 128 3.81 0.77 -11.53
C GLY A 128 3.77 -0.72 -11.91
N THR A 129 2.58 -1.30 -12.04
CA THR A 129 2.39 -2.68 -12.49
C THR A 129 2.94 -2.91 -13.89
N ILE A 130 2.67 -2.00 -14.83
CA ILE A 130 3.21 -2.12 -16.20
C ILE A 130 4.74 -2.04 -16.20
N VAL A 131 5.33 -1.13 -15.42
CA VAL A 131 6.78 -1.02 -15.27
C VAL A 131 7.35 -2.31 -14.65
N HIS A 132 6.74 -2.83 -13.59
CA HIS A 132 7.12 -4.07 -12.92
C HIS A 132 7.21 -5.26 -13.88
N GLU A 133 6.17 -5.48 -14.69
CA GLU A 133 6.16 -6.57 -15.68
C GLU A 133 7.20 -6.37 -16.79
N LEU A 134 7.45 -5.12 -17.18
CA LEU A 134 8.52 -4.78 -18.12
C LEU A 134 9.90 -5.02 -17.51
N LEU A 135 10.08 -4.75 -16.21
CA LEU A 135 11.32 -5.01 -15.48
C LEU A 135 11.62 -6.50 -15.43
N HIS A 136 10.63 -7.37 -15.19
CA HIS A 136 10.80 -8.82 -15.35
C HIS A 136 11.25 -9.19 -16.76
N ALA A 137 10.61 -8.64 -17.81
CA ALA A 137 10.95 -8.93 -19.20
C ALA A 137 12.40 -8.56 -19.58
N ILE A 138 12.96 -7.53 -18.94
CA ILE A 138 14.36 -7.10 -19.15
C ILE A 138 15.33 -7.72 -18.14
N GLY A 139 14.82 -8.44 -17.14
CA GLY A 139 15.62 -9.34 -16.33
C GLY A 139 15.68 -9.09 -14.83
N PHE A 140 14.79 -8.29 -14.27
CA PHE A 140 14.73 -8.08 -12.83
C PHE A 140 13.89 -9.16 -12.15
N GLU A 141 14.32 -9.55 -10.96
CA GLU A 141 13.58 -10.43 -10.05
C GLU A 141 13.12 -9.60 -8.84
N HIS A 142 12.38 -10.20 -7.92
CA HIS A 142 11.85 -9.48 -6.77
C HIS A 142 12.91 -9.07 -5.74
N GLU A 143 12.93 -7.79 -5.37
CA GLU A 143 13.82 -7.28 -4.32
C GLU A 143 13.56 -7.93 -2.96
N HIS A 144 12.31 -8.29 -2.64
CA HIS A 144 11.97 -8.99 -1.41
C HIS A 144 12.41 -10.46 -1.39
N ASN A 145 13.06 -10.96 -2.45
CA ASN A 145 13.64 -12.30 -2.49
C ASN A 145 15.17 -12.32 -2.45
N ARG A 146 15.82 -11.15 -2.36
CA ARG A 146 17.28 -11.03 -2.26
C ARG A 146 17.85 -11.82 -1.07
N SER A 147 19.04 -12.38 -1.25
CA SER A 147 19.70 -13.22 -0.23
C SER A 147 20.03 -12.49 1.09
N ASP A 148 20.24 -11.19 1.02
CA ASP A 148 20.54 -10.25 2.12
C ASP A 148 19.31 -9.43 2.54
N ARG A 149 18.12 -9.71 2.00
CA ARG A 149 16.93 -8.90 2.29
C ARG A 149 16.63 -8.78 3.78
N ASP A 150 16.99 -9.79 4.58
CA ASP A 150 16.64 -9.83 6.01
C ASP A 150 17.45 -8.77 6.79
N ASP A 151 18.47 -8.16 6.16
CA ASP A 151 19.18 -6.99 6.68
C ASP A 151 18.37 -5.68 6.53
N TYR A 152 17.35 -5.69 5.65
CA TYR A 152 16.57 -4.49 5.26
C TYR A 152 15.06 -4.65 5.44
N LEU A 153 14.55 -5.89 5.41
CA LEU A 153 13.14 -6.24 5.37
C LEU A 153 12.84 -7.35 6.38
N THR A 154 11.69 -7.26 7.05
CA THR A 154 11.16 -8.35 7.88
C THR A 154 9.96 -8.98 7.17
N ILE A 155 10.06 -10.27 6.82
CA ILE A 155 8.94 -11.02 6.25
C ILE A 155 8.10 -11.65 7.38
N TYR A 156 6.84 -11.25 7.45
CA TYR A 156 5.88 -11.78 8.42
C TYR A 156 5.23 -13.07 7.89
N TRP A 157 5.98 -14.17 7.99
CA TRP A 157 5.59 -15.47 7.42
C TRP A 157 4.18 -15.93 7.78
N ASP A 158 3.75 -15.75 9.04
CA ASP A 158 2.42 -16.20 9.48
C ASP A 158 1.23 -15.43 8.85
N ASN A 159 1.48 -14.38 8.05
CA ASN A 159 0.44 -13.68 7.28
C ASN A 159 0.34 -14.11 5.84
N ILE A 160 1.37 -14.81 5.37
CA ILE A 160 1.38 -15.28 4.02
C ILE A 160 0.49 -16.52 4.05
N VAL A 161 -0.46 -16.65 3.13
CA VAL A 161 -1.21 -17.92 3.04
C VAL A 161 -0.19 -19.01 2.72
N ASP A 162 -0.23 -20.15 3.42
CA ASP A 162 0.78 -21.23 3.31
C ASP A 162 1.16 -21.56 1.86
N LYS A 163 0.17 -21.56 0.95
CA LYS A 163 0.37 -21.84 -0.47
C LYS A 163 1.29 -20.84 -1.18
N TRP A 164 1.45 -19.62 -0.66
CA TRP A 164 2.27 -18.53 -1.20
C TRP A 164 3.61 -18.35 -0.48
N PHE A 165 3.95 -19.16 0.54
CA PHE A 165 5.24 -19.08 1.23
C PHE A 165 6.43 -19.14 0.27
N TYR A 166 6.30 -19.92 -0.81
CA TYR A 166 7.38 -20.06 -1.78
C TYR A 166 7.72 -18.74 -2.48
N ALA A 167 6.75 -17.83 -2.65
CA ALA A 167 6.93 -16.55 -3.35
C ALA A 167 7.77 -15.53 -2.57
N PHE A 168 8.01 -15.79 -1.29
CA PHE A 168 8.79 -14.94 -0.40
C PHE A 168 10.09 -15.62 0.03
N LYS A 169 10.52 -16.74 -0.57
CA LYS A 169 11.76 -17.42 -0.16
C LYS A 169 12.99 -16.63 -0.61
N LYS A 170 14.06 -16.63 0.19
CA LYS A 170 15.33 -16.01 -0.20
C LYS A 170 15.96 -16.81 -1.34
N LEU A 171 16.53 -16.11 -2.30
CA LEU A 171 17.50 -16.64 -3.24
C LEU A 171 18.78 -17.00 -2.49
N ALA A 172 19.44 -18.09 -2.86
CA ALA A 172 20.63 -18.55 -2.14
C ALA A 172 21.82 -17.61 -2.40
N PRO A 173 22.63 -17.26 -1.39
CA PRO A 173 23.85 -16.48 -1.63
C PRO A 173 24.86 -17.35 -2.41
N ASN A 174 25.41 -16.81 -3.52
CA ASN A 174 26.39 -17.46 -4.42
C ASN A 174 27.32 -18.45 -3.68
N GLN A 175 27.09 -19.76 -3.81
CA GLN A 175 28.05 -20.78 -3.41
C GLN A 175 28.41 -21.67 -4.60
N ASN A 176 29.44 -21.26 -5.33
CA ASN A 176 30.27 -22.20 -6.07
C ASN A 176 31.10 -23.03 -5.07
N ARG A 177 30.56 -24.16 -4.57
CA ARG A 177 31.24 -25.48 -4.46
C ARG A 177 30.58 -26.45 -3.46
N LEU A 178 30.38 -27.68 -3.97
CA LEU A 178 30.44 -29.01 -3.34
C LEU A 178 29.16 -29.62 -2.75
N LEU A 179 28.50 -30.39 -3.62
CA LEU A 179 28.03 -31.79 -3.47
C LEU A 179 27.82 -32.35 -2.05
N THR A 180 26.61 -32.95 -1.91
CA THR A 180 26.20 -34.07 -1.04
C THR A 180 26.03 -33.82 0.45
N ALA A 181 24.78 -33.77 0.90
CA ALA A 181 24.31 -34.59 2.03
C ALA A 181 22.76 -34.54 2.16
N SER A 182 22.14 -35.66 1.75
CA SER A 182 21.18 -36.42 2.59
C SER A 182 19.80 -35.82 2.89
N ILE A 183 18.84 -36.28 2.08
CA ILE A 183 17.46 -36.58 2.46
C ILE A 183 17.45 -37.41 3.75
N GLN A 184 17.13 -36.82 4.91
CA GLN A 184 16.49 -37.48 6.06
C GLN A 184 15.90 -36.42 6.99
N PHE A 185 14.58 -36.36 7.12
CA PHE A 185 13.86 -36.23 8.39
C PHE A 185 12.34 -36.23 8.11
N ILE A 186 11.85 -37.41 7.70
CA ILE A 186 10.46 -37.80 7.93
C ILE A 186 10.45 -38.52 9.29
N TRP A 187 9.34 -38.41 10.02
CA TRP A 187 8.99 -39.05 11.30
C TRP A 187 9.30 -38.26 12.57
N ARG A 188 8.29 -37.53 13.08
CA ARG A 188 7.64 -37.79 14.38
C ARG A 188 6.57 -36.75 14.69
N MET A 189 5.31 -37.12 14.53
CA MET A 189 4.29 -37.03 15.59
C MET A 189 2.99 -37.65 15.08
N LYS A 190 2.56 -38.72 15.75
CA LYS A 190 1.24 -39.32 15.61
C LYS A 190 0.54 -39.25 16.96
N LEU A 191 -0.69 -38.74 16.88
CA LEU A 191 -1.91 -39.17 17.56
C LEU A 191 -2.20 -38.70 19.00
N LEU A 192 -3.38 -38.08 19.16
CA LEU A 192 -4.52 -38.31 20.09
C LEU A 192 -5.42 -37.05 19.96
N LEU A 193 -6.76 -37.02 19.87
CA LEU A 193 -7.87 -37.97 19.90
C LEU A 193 -9.13 -37.22 19.38
N LEU A 194 -10.11 -37.96 18.85
CA LEU A 194 -11.43 -37.46 18.43
C LEU A 194 -12.31 -36.99 19.60
N LEU A 195 -13.09 -35.91 19.41
CA LEU A 195 -14.58 -35.85 19.46
C LEU A 195 -15.08 -34.42 19.73
N GLY A 196 -16.12 -34.01 19.00
CA GLY A 196 -17.04 -32.94 19.42
C GLY A 196 -17.23 -31.79 18.43
N ILE A 197 -18.00 -32.02 17.37
CA ILE A 197 -18.65 -30.93 16.63
C ILE A 197 -19.70 -30.32 17.57
N ILE A 198 -19.38 -29.17 18.15
CA ILE A 198 -20.38 -28.23 18.64
C ILE A 198 -20.30 -27.07 17.66
N ALA A 199 -21.33 -26.95 16.82
CA ALA A 199 -21.60 -25.72 16.10
C ALA A 199 -21.99 -24.65 17.14
N ALA A 200 -20.98 -24.00 17.71
CA ALA A 200 -21.18 -22.71 18.31
C ALA A 200 -21.40 -21.76 17.13
N VAL A 201 -22.65 -21.34 16.94
CA VAL A 201 -22.93 -20.08 16.25
C VAL A 201 -22.36 -19.00 17.15
N SER A 202 -21.05 -18.78 17.09
CA SER A 202 -20.54 -17.47 17.41
C SER A 202 -21.02 -16.59 16.27
N ALA A 203 -21.88 -15.63 16.58
CA ALA A 203 -21.83 -14.40 15.83
C ALA A 203 -20.35 -13.99 15.88
N GLY A 204 -19.65 -14.14 14.75
CA GLY A 204 -18.27 -13.69 14.64
C GLY A 204 -18.22 -12.24 15.09
N PRO A 205 -17.15 -11.80 15.76
CA PRO A 205 -17.05 -10.41 16.17
C PRO A 205 -17.29 -9.55 14.93
N VAL A 206 -18.28 -8.66 15.02
CA VAL A 206 -18.50 -7.62 14.02
C VAL A 206 -17.21 -6.81 14.02
N SER A 207 -16.35 -7.04 13.04
CA SER A 207 -15.20 -6.18 12.80
C SER A 207 -15.76 -4.78 12.61
N ARG A 208 -15.55 -3.90 13.60
CA ARG A 208 -15.75 -2.47 13.41
C ARG A 208 -14.76 -2.08 12.33
N HIS A 209 -15.23 -1.92 11.11
CA HIS A 209 -14.41 -1.43 10.02
C HIS A 209 -14.12 0.04 10.31
N ASP A 210 -12.93 0.30 10.84
CA ASP A 210 -12.40 1.65 10.99
C ASP A 210 -12.02 2.16 9.60
N PRO A 211 -12.66 3.23 9.10
CA PRO A 211 -12.42 3.73 7.75
C PRO A 211 -11.05 4.40 7.58
N MET A 212 -10.28 4.60 8.66
CA MET A 212 -8.88 5.07 8.60
C MET A 212 -7.89 3.92 8.38
N ILE A 213 -8.34 2.66 8.42
CA ILE A 213 -7.53 1.47 8.16
C ILE A 213 -7.69 1.08 6.68
N ASN A 214 -6.83 1.60 5.82
CA ASN A 214 -6.84 1.32 4.38
C ASN A 214 -5.64 0.46 3.97
N GLU A 215 -5.92 -0.69 3.36
CA GLU A 215 -4.88 -1.59 2.90
C GLU A 215 -4.10 -0.95 1.75
N GLY A 216 -2.76 -0.96 1.85
CA GLY A 216 -1.87 -0.45 0.81
C GLY A 216 -1.61 1.07 0.87
N LEU A 217 -2.24 1.80 1.80
CA LEU A 217 -1.85 3.17 2.11
C LEU A 217 -0.74 3.19 3.16
N PHE A 218 0.12 4.20 3.11
CA PHE A 218 1.17 4.36 4.09
C PHE A 218 0.56 4.68 5.45
N GLU A 219 1.03 4.01 6.50
CA GLU A 219 0.50 4.10 7.87
C GLU A 219 -1.01 3.84 8.07
N GLY A 220 -1.74 3.50 7.01
CA GLY A 220 -3.17 3.22 7.02
C GLY A 220 -4.01 4.24 6.23
N ASP A 221 -3.63 5.51 6.22
CA ASP A 221 -4.43 6.62 5.64
C ASP A 221 -3.58 7.71 4.97
N ILE A 222 -2.29 7.48 4.76
CA ILE A 222 -1.42 8.40 4.02
C ILE A 222 -1.26 7.91 2.58
N LEU A 223 -1.69 8.75 1.63
CA LEU A 223 -1.48 8.54 0.20
C LEU A 223 -0.16 9.17 -0.24
N LEU A 224 0.82 8.34 -0.59
CA LEU A 224 2.12 8.79 -1.08
C LEU A 224 2.08 9.13 -2.58
N ASP A 225 2.82 10.16 -2.99
CA ASP A 225 3.13 10.38 -4.41
C ASP A 225 4.24 9.41 -4.86
N SER A 226 4.25 9.10 -6.15
CA SER A 226 5.24 8.27 -6.84
C SER A 226 6.72 8.67 -6.65
N ASN A 227 6.98 9.91 -6.19
CA ASN A 227 8.32 10.45 -5.93
C ASN A 227 8.67 10.56 -4.44
N ASP A 228 7.78 10.15 -3.54
CA ASP A 228 8.06 10.18 -2.10
C ASP A 228 8.69 8.85 -1.67
N ASP A 229 9.94 8.95 -1.21
CA ASP A 229 10.58 7.87 -0.46
C ASP A 229 9.71 7.59 0.78
N ARG A 230 9.47 6.32 1.08
CA ARG A 230 8.51 5.79 2.08
C ARG A 230 8.74 6.24 3.53
N ASN A 231 9.66 7.17 3.77
CA ASN A 231 10.05 7.64 5.08
C ASN A 231 10.35 9.17 5.11
N ALA A 232 9.84 9.99 4.20
CA ALA A 232 10.35 11.35 4.04
C ALA A 232 9.59 12.41 4.87
N VAL A 233 10.21 13.03 5.90
CA VAL A 233 9.79 14.31 6.52
C VAL A 233 9.15 15.24 5.47
N PRO A 234 8.06 15.99 5.77
CA PRO A 234 7.61 17.02 4.85
C PRO A 234 8.76 18.02 4.69
N ARG A 235 9.41 17.97 3.53
CA ARG A 235 10.44 18.92 3.16
C ARG A 235 9.82 20.31 3.24
N ASP A 236 10.62 21.34 3.46
CA ASP A 236 10.10 22.71 3.43
C ASP A 236 9.39 23.02 2.09
N SER A 237 9.73 22.29 1.02
CA SER A 237 9.04 22.30 -0.28
C SER A 237 7.62 21.72 -0.26
N GLN A 238 7.30 20.80 0.65
CA GLN A 238 5.97 20.19 0.81
C GLN A 238 5.05 21.02 1.74
N ARG A 239 5.51 22.19 2.21
CA ARG A 239 4.61 23.15 2.88
C ARG A 239 3.75 23.87 1.85
N TRP A 240 2.54 24.26 2.27
CA TRP A 240 1.71 25.17 1.50
C TRP A 240 2.28 26.59 1.53
N PRO A 241 2.54 27.24 0.38
CA PRO A 241 3.12 28.57 0.36
C PRO A 241 2.30 29.59 1.17
N GLY A 242 2.95 30.24 2.13
CA GLY A 242 2.29 31.20 3.03
C GLY A 242 1.23 30.61 3.96
N GLY A 243 1.15 29.28 4.10
CA GLY A 243 0.09 28.61 4.85
C GLY A 243 -1.28 28.67 4.17
N VAL A 244 -1.35 29.05 2.90
CA VAL A 244 -2.61 29.12 2.15
C VAL A 244 -2.86 27.81 1.43
N VAL A 245 -4.00 27.19 1.72
CA VAL A 245 -4.41 25.88 1.18
C VAL A 245 -5.64 26.07 0.30
N PRO A 246 -5.47 26.20 -1.03
CA PRO A 246 -6.60 26.20 -1.96
C PRO A 246 -7.31 24.85 -1.90
N TYR A 247 -8.64 24.85 -1.91
CA TYR A 247 -9.41 23.61 -1.86
C TYR A 247 -10.67 23.63 -2.72
N ILE A 248 -11.13 22.43 -3.08
CA ILE A 248 -12.46 22.18 -3.63
C ILE A 248 -13.12 21.05 -2.83
N ILE A 249 -14.44 21.12 -2.66
CA ILE A 249 -15.26 20.04 -2.10
C ILE A 249 -16.12 19.47 -3.22
N SER A 250 -15.98 18.18 -3.49
CA SER A 250 -16.77 17.50 -4.51
C SER A 250 -18.26 17.51 -4.14
N PRO A 251 -19.18 17.63 -5.12
CA PRO A 251 -20.63 17.66 -4.88
C PRO A 251 -21.17 16.46 -4.08
N GLU A 252 -20.50 15.31 -4.15
CA GLU A 252 -20.84 14.08 -3.41
C GLU A 252 -20.81 14.29 -1.88
N LEU A 253 -20.03 15.26 -1.40
CA LEU A 253 -19.89 15.64 0.00
C LEU A 253 -20.75 16.86 0.38
N ALA A 254 -21.77 17.21 -0.41
CA ALA A 254 -22.65 18.33 -0.11
C ALA A 254 -23.25 18.26 1.30
N HIS A 255 -23.62 17.07 1.78
CA HIS A 255 -24.15 16.84 3.12
C HIS A 255 -23.11 17.03 4.25
N LEU A 256 -21.81 16.90 3.95
CA LEU A 256 -20.71 17.02 4.91
C LEU A 256 -20.00 18.38 4.83
N THR A 257 -20.34 19.21 3.84
CA THR A 257 -19.63 20.46 3.51
C THR A 257 -19.52 21.42 4.70
N GLU A 258 -20.58 21.62 5.47
CA GLU A 258 -20.53 22.51 6.65
C GLU A 258 -19.64 21.96 7.77
N LYS A 259 -19.57 20.63 7.93
CA LYS A 259 -18.68 19.99 8.90
C LYS A 259 -17.21 20.10 8.47
N ILE A 260 -16.93 19.92 7.18
CA ILE A 260 -15.59 20.16 6.60
C ILE A 260 -15.16 21.61 6.81
N ARG A 261 -16.04 22.58 6.53
CA ARG A 261 -15.76 24.01 6.77
C ARG A 261 -15.53 24.32 8.24
N THR A 262 -16.26 23.67 9.15
CA THR A 262 -16.06 23.82 10.59
C THR A 262 -14.70 23.27 11.03
N ALA A 263 -14.28 22.12 10.49
CA ALA A 263 -12.96 21.55 10.74
C ALA A 263 -11.83 22.43 10.18
N MET A 264 -11.98 22.96 8.96
CA MET A 264 -11.06 23.95 8.39
C MET A 264 -10.95 25.18 9.29
N LYS A 265 -12.09 25.75 9.69
CA LYS A 265 -12.15 26.92 10.58
C LYS A 265 -11.45 26.64 11.93
N HIS A 266 -11.62 25.45 12.48
CA HIS A 266 -10.93 25.05 13.71
C HIS A 266 -9.41 25.11 13.57
N ILE A 267 -8.87 24.67 12.44
CA ILE A 267 -7.43 24.79 12.13
C ILE A 267 -7.03 26.27 11.94
N GLU A 268 -7.84 27.05 11.24
CA GLU A 268 -7.59 28.48 10.99
C GLU A 268 -7.59 29.32 12.27
N ASP A 269 -8.52 29.07 13.20
CA ASP A 269 -8.65 29.79 14.46
C ASP A 269 -7.48 29.49 15.41
N ASN A 270 -6.84 28.32 15.25
CA ASN A 270 -5.73 27.88 16.09
C ASN A 270 -4.36 28.01 15.42
N SER A 271 -4.26 28.48 14.17
CA SER A 271 -2.99 28.57 13.45
C SER A 271 -2.96 29.71 12.42
N CYS A 272 -1.88 29.80 11.64
CA CYS A 272 -1.82 30.69 10.49
C CYS A 272 -2.27 30.04 9.17
N ILE A 273 -2.69 28.78 9.17
CA ILE A 273 -3.22 28.12 7.97
C ILE A 273 -4.50 28.83 7.53
N ARG A 274 -4.70 29.00 6.22
CA ARG A 274 -5.90 29.59 5.63
C ARG A 274 -6.40 28.72 4.49
N PHE A 275 -7.60 28.16 4.62
CA PHE A 275 -8.24 27.41 3.56
C PHE A 275 -9.01 28.37 2.66
N VAL A 276 -8.71 28.36 1.37
CA VAL A 276 -9.36 29.25 0.39
C VAL A 276 -10.06 28.43 -0.68
N GLN A 277 -11.27 28.85 -1.07
CA GLN A 277 -11.94 28.23 -2.22
C GLN A 277 -11.08 28.43 -3.45
N ARG A 278 -10.69 27.33 -4.09
CA ARG A 278 -9.84 27.35 -5.28
C ARG A 278 -10.52 28.12 -6.40
N THR A 279 -9.74 28.91 -7.11
CA THR A 279 -10.11 29.56 -8.37
C THR A 279 -9.30 28.99 -9.53
N ASN A 280 -8.02 29.32 -9.63
CA ASN A 280 -7.11 28.93 -10.71
C ASN A 280 -5.76 28.40 -10.21
N GLU A 281 -5.59 28.22 -8.89
CA GLU A 281 -4.37 27.70 -8.30
C GLU A 281 -4.08 26.30 -8.85
N GLU A 282 -2.84 26.08 -9.25
CA GLU A 282 -2.38 24.78 -9.77
C GLU A 282 -2.36 23.72 -8.66
N ASP A 283 -1.84 24.11 -7.50
CA ASP A 283 -1.77 23.27 -6.31
C ASP A 283 -3.01 23.48 -5.43
N TYR A 284 -3.72 22.41 -5.11
CA TYR A 284 -4.92 22.48 -4.28
C TYR A 284 -5.32 21.12 -3.71
N VAL A 285 -6.10 21.12 -2.63
CA VAL A 285 -6.70 19.93 -2.05
C VAL A 285 -8.08 19.69 -2.67
N LYS A 286 -8.28 18.52 -3.27
CA LYS A 286 -9.58 18.01 -3.69
C LYS A 286 -10.13 17.08 -2.62
N ILE A 287 -11.18 17.53 -1.94
CA ILE A 287 -11.90 16.76 -0.93
C ILE A 287 -13.06 16.04 -1.61
N PHE A 288 -13.06 14.72 -1.61
CA PHE A 288 -14.01 13.91 -2.36
C PHE A 288 -14.42 12.64 -1.60
N LYS A 289 -15.46 11.96 -2.08
CA LYS A 289 -15.91 10.71 -1.47
C LYS A 289 -15.25 9.52 -2.19
N TYR A 290 -14.53 8.70 -1.44
CA TYR A 290 -14.06 7.38 -1.90
C TYR A 290 -14.28 6.34 -0.79
N ASN A 291 -13.61 5.19 -0.89
CA ASN A 291 -13.57 4.20 0.19
C ASN A 291 -12.49 4.62 1.19
N GLY A 292 -12.89 4.77 2.45
CA GLY A 292 -12.01 5.14 3.57
C GLY A 292 -11.69 6.63 3.70
N CYS A 293 -10.97 6.94 4.78
CA CYS A 293 -10.42 8.26 5.10
C CYS A 293 -8.94 8.22 4.81
N PHE A 294 -8.46 9.17 3.99
CA PHE A 294 -7.04 9.32 3.73
C PHE A 294 -6.74 10.66 3.08
N SER A 295 -5.48 11.07 3.13
CA SER A 295 -4.99 12.28 2.52
C SER A 295 -3.57 12.11 2.01
N HIS A 296 -3.18 12.96 1.06
CA HIS A 296 -1.75 13.14 0.81
C HIS A 296 -1.10 13.85 1.99
N TRP A 297 0.18 13.57 2.17
CA TRP A 297 0.99 14.19 3.21
C TRP A 297 1.69 15.46 2.70
N GLY A 298 1.23 16.62 3.17
CA GLY A 298 1.72 17.92 2.70
C GLY A 298 1.37 18.21 1.24
N ARG A 299 1.88 19.30 0.68
CA ARG A 299 1.68 19.71 -0.72
C ARG A 299 2.55 18.87 -1.66
N ILE A 300 1.93 18.08 -2.53
CA ILE A 300 2.63 17.23 -3.51
C ILE A 300 2.81 17.90 -4.89
N GLY A 301 2.13 19.02 -5.11
CA GLY A 301 2.05 19.67 -6.42
C GLY A 301 0.84 19.18 -7.22
N GLY A 302 0.17 20.09 -7.92
CA GLY A 302 -1.09 19.79 -8.60
C GLY A 302 -2.23 19.44 -7.64
N GLN A 303 -2.98 18.39 -7.96
CA GLN A 303 -4.17 18.02 -7.19
C GLN A 303 -3.84 17.04 -6.05
N ASN A 304 -3.75 17.55 -4.82
CA ASN A 304 -3.73 16.76 -3.59
C ASN A 304 -5.11 16.11 -3.36
N GLN A 305 -5.15 14.79 -3.26
CA GLN A 305 -6.39 14.06 -2.94
C GLN A 305 -6.58 13.92 -1.42
N LEU A 306 -7.81 14.15 -0.95
CA LEU A 306 -8.28 13.87 0.41
C LEU A 306 -9.65 13.18 0.32
N SER A 307 -9.70 11.92 0.74
CA SER A 307 -10.94 11.14 0.78
C SER A 307 -11.63 11.27 2.12
N LEU A 308 -12.93 11.55 2.08
CA LEU A 308 -13.85 11.40 3.20
C LEU A 308 -14.96 10.43 2.79
N GLY A 309 -14.70 9.14 2.96
CA GLY A 309 -15.65 8.07 2.71
C GLY A 309 -16.75 7.94 3.76
N SER A 310 -17.54 6.87 3.65
CA SER A 310 -18.52 6.52 4.69
C SER A 310 -17.79 6.18 5.99
N GLY A 311 -18.20 6.77 7.11
CA GLY A 311 -17.55 6.62 8.42
C GLY A 311 -16.51 7.70 8.74
N CYS A 312 -16.12 8.52 7.76
CA CYS A 312 -15.18 9.64 7.94
C CYS A 312 -15.87 10.94 8.40
N GLU A 313 -17.17 10.89 8.68
CA GLU A 313 -17.94 12.05 9.12
C GLU A 313 -17.53 12.61 10.50
N PRO A 314 -16.98 11.85 11.48
CA PRO A 314 -16.57 12.39 12.77
C PRO A 314 -15.64 13.61 12.65
N PHE A 315 -15.80 14.58 13.55
CA PHE A 315 -15.06 15.85 13.47
C PHE A 315 -13.55 15.64 13.57
N GLY A 316 -13.12 14.79 14.52
CA GLY A 316 -11.70 14.48 14.70
C GLY A 316 -11.07 13.87 13.46
N THR A 317 -11.75 12.94 12.79
CA THR A 317 -11.31 12.33 11.53
C THR A 317 -11.12 13.38 10.43
N ILE A 318 -12.08 14.28 10.23
CA ILE A 318 -11.94 15.33 9.20
C ILE A 318 -10.73 16.24 9.50
N VAL A 319 -10.54 16.61 10.77
CA VAL A 319 -9.39 17.44 11.19
C VAL A 319 -8.07 16.70 10.99
N HIS A 320 -8.03 15.39 11.27
CA HIS A 320 -6.88 14.52 11.06
C HIS A 320 -6.45 14.49 9.59
N GLU A 321 -7.38 14.23 8.67
CA GLU A 321 -7.09 14.20 7.23
C GLU A 321 -6.63 15.57 6.68
N LEU A 322 -7.20 16.65 7.22
CA LEU A 322 -6.75 18.01 6.92
C LEU A 322 -5.35 18.29 7.48
N MET A 323 -5.00 17.71 8.64
CA MET A 323 -3.67 17.80 9.20
C MET A 323 -2.62 17.05 8.37
N HIS A 324 -2.94 15.88 7.83
CA HIS A 324 -2.11 15.23 6.81
C HIS A 324 -1.89 16.14 5.61
N ALA A 325 -2.96 16.73 5.06
CA ALA A 325 -2.87 17.61 3.89
C ALA A 325 -1.95 18.82 4.10
N ILE A 326 -1.83 19.34 5.33
CA ILE A 326 -0.94 20.47 5.65
C ILE A 326 0.47 20.04 6.11
N GLY A 327 0.76 18.73 6.12
CA GLY A 327 2.11 18.19 6.29
C GLY A 327 2.39 17.54 7.65
N PHE A 328 1.39 16.98 8.33
CA PHE A 328 1.60 16.22 9.56
C PHE A 328 1.47 14.72 9.33
N GLU A 329 2.30 13.98 10.04
CA GLU A 329 2.31 12.52 10.10
C GLU A 329 1.89 12.07 11.49
N HIS A 330 1.76 10.78 11.69
CA HIS A 330 1.32 10.20 12.93
C HIS A 330 2.29 10.40 14.10
N GLU A 331 1.73 10.68 15.27
CA GLU A 331 2.47 10.85 16.50
C GLU A 331 3.06 9.51 16.99
N HIS A 332 2.38 8.37 16.76
CA HIS A 332 2.87 7.04 17.18
C HIS A 332 4.00 6.47 16.29
N ASN A 333 4.31 7.13 15.18
CA ASN A 333 5.39 6.77 14.26
C ASN A 333 6.67 7.62 14.48
N ARG A 334 6.63 8.57 15.43
CA ARG A 334 7.82 9.33 15.83
C ARG A 334 9.00 8.42 16.17
N SER A 335 10.20 8.89 15.84
CA SER A 335 11.47 8.21 16.12
C SER A 335 11.70 7.95 17.62
N ASP A 336 11.17 8.82 18.49
CA ASP A 336 11.23 8.77 19.95
C ASP A 336 9.99 8.12 20.62
N ARG A 337 9.01 7.62 19.85
CA ARG A 337 7.72 7.15 20.39
C ARG A 337 7.86 6.04 21.45
N ASP A 338 8.90 5.22 21.38
CA ASP A 338 9.15 4.12 22.32
C ASP A 338 9.48 4.60 23.74
N GLU A 339 9.72 5.90 23.96
CA GLU A 339 9.83 6.51 25.28
C GLU A 339 8.46 6.76 25.94
N TYR A 340 7.40 6.84 25.13
CA TYR A 340 6.05 7.29 25.52
C TYR A 340 4.99 6.20 25.39
N LEU A 341 5.14 5.33 24.39
CA LEU A 341 4.18 4.28 24.05
C LEU A 341 4.76 2.88 24.26
N THR A 342 3.86 1.93 24.49
CA THR A 342 4.11 0.50 24.36
C THR A 342 3.26 0.00 23.19
N ILE A 343 3.92 -0.55 22.16
CA ILE A 343 3.24 -1.24 21.06
C ILE A 343 3.13 -2.72 21.41
N HIS A 344 1.90 -3.23 21.42
CA HIS A 344 1.57 -4.62 21.68
C HIS A 344 1.55 -5.37 20.35
N TRP A 345 2.73 -5.67 19.82
CA TRP A 345 2.87 -6.31 18.49
C TRP A 345 2.05 -7.59 18.35
N ASP A 346 2.00 -8.42 19.40
CA ASP A 346 1.22 -9.66 19.41
C ASP A 346 -0.29 -9.44 19.23
N ASN A 347 -0.78 -8.23 19.54
CA ASN A 347 -2.18 -7.84 19.42
C ASN A 347 -2.50 -7.20 18.07
N ILE A 348 -1.52 -6.98 17.20
CA ILE A 348 -1.71 -6.39 15.87
C ILE A 348 -1.70 -7.54 14.84
N PRO A 349 -2.65 -7.63 13.89
CA PRO A 349 -2.52 -8.52 12.75
C PRO A 349 -1.28 -8.10 11.96
N LYS A 350 -0.35 -9.02 11.76
CA LYS A 350 0.95 -8.68 11.21
C LYS A 350 0.93 -7.98 9.82
N PRO A 351 -0.10 -8.06 8.95
CA PRO A 351 -0.13 -7.25 7.73
C PRO A 351 -0.10 -5.75 8.03
N TRP A 352 -0.51 -5.34 9.23
CA TRP A 352 -0.56 -3.95 9.67
C TRP A 352 0.68 -3.50 10.44
N TYR A 353 1.72 -4.32 10.58
CA TYR A 353 2.92 -3.91 11.33
C TYR A 353 3.62 -2.70 10.71
N TYR A 354 3.51 -2.51 9.39
CA TYR A 354 4.07 -1.34 8.72
C TYR A 354 3.46 -0.03 9.23
N ALA A 355 2.20 -0.05 9.67
CA ALA A 355 1.52 1.14 10.18
C ALA A 355 2.05 1.64 11.53
N PHE A 356 2.87 0.83 12.21
CA PHE A 356 3.50 1.15 13.50
C PHE A 356 5.02 1.29 13.39
N GLN A 357 5.58 1.25 12.17
CA GLN A 357 7.01 1.43 11.96
C GLN A 357 7.41 2.86 12.31
N LYS A 358 8.48 3.00 13.09
CA LYS A 358 9.01 4.30 13.42
C LYS A 358 9.74 4.89 12.23
N LEU A 359 9.61 6.19 12.08
CA LEU A 359 10.51 6.99 11.26
C LEU A 359 11.93 6.94 11.83
N ALA A 360 12.94 6.98 10.97
CA ALA A 360 14.30 7.18 11.45
C ALA A 360 14.46 8.60 12.02
N PRO A 361 15.44 8.84 12.92
CA PRO A 361 15.65 10.16 13.50
C PRO A 361 15.90 11.29 12.48
N HIS A 362 16.52 10.97 11.34
CA HIS A 362 16.76 11.93 10.25
C HIS A 362 15.52 12.16 9.36
N GLU A 363 14.53 11.27 9.49
CA GLU A 363 13.26 11.23 8.77
C GLU A 363 12.12 11.80 9.62
N ASN A 364 12.40 12.29 10.83
CA ASN A 364 11.39 12.76 11.76
C ASN A 364 11.73 14.14 12.33
N ARG A 365 10.94 15.15 11.94
CA ARG A 365 11.11 16.52 12.43
C ARG A 365 10.38 16.73 13.76
N LEU A 366 11.09 16.43 14.85
CA LEU A 366 10.58 16.63 16.21
C LEU A 366 10.48 18.12 16.58
N LEU A 367 9.34 18.73 16.25
CA LEU A 367 9.06 20.15 16.52
C LEU A 367 8.63 20.41 17.97
N THR A 368 8.03 19.41 18.63
CA THR A 368 7.50 19.53 19.99
C THR A 368 7.75 18.24 20.79
N GLN A 369 7.52 18.30 22.09
CA GLN A 369 7.38 17.09 22.92
C GLN A 369 6.27 16.17 22.39
N PHE A 370 6.31 14.90 22.82
CA PHE A 370 5.28 13.91 22.50
C PHE A 370 3.93 14.31 23.08
N ASP A 371 2.86 14.14 22.30
CA ASP A 371 1.51 14.54 22.68
C ASP A 371 0.50 13.39 22.63
N TYR A 372 0.15 12.86 23.81
CA TYR A 372 -0.85 11.80 23.98
C TYR A 372 -2.27 12.20 23.56
N TYR A 373 -2.54 13.50 23.41
CA TYR A 373 -3.85 14.02 22.99
C TYR A 373 -3.84 14.56 21.57
N SER A 374 -2.75 14.35 20.82
CA SER A 374 -2.65 14.79 19.44
C SER A 374 -3.78 14.18 18.62
N ILE A 375 -4.35 14.99 17.73
CA ILE A 375 -5.28 14.51 16.72
C ILE A 375 -4.60 13.53 15.76
N MET A 376 -3.27 13.59 15.63
CA MET A 376 -2.43 12.70 14.81
C MET A 376 -1.97 11.44 15.56
N LEU A 377 -2.44 11.21 16.78
CA LEU A 377 -2.18 9.97 17.52
C LEU A 377 -3.37 9.02 17.39
N TYR A 378 -3.16 7.87 16.74
CA TYR A 378 -4.11 6.77 16.72
C TYR A 378 -4.46 6.27 18.13
N GLY A 379 -5.63 5.65 18.26
CA GLY A 379 -6.12 5.12 19.52
C GLY A 379 -5.59 3.73 19.84
N SER A 380 -5.94 3.24 21.03
CA SER A 380 -5.44 1.95 21.49
C SER A 380 -6.00 0.73 20.73
N TYR A 381 -7.14 0.88 20.03
CA TYR A 381 -7.78 -0.20 19.27
C TYR A 381 -7.42 -0.17 17.79
N SER A 382 -6.77 0.90 17.29
CA SER A 382 -6.41 1.01 15.88
C SER A 382 -5.57 -0.18 15.45
N PHE A 383 -5.96 -0.88 14.37
CA PHE A 383 -5.31 -2.09 13.85
C PHE A 383 -5.19 -3.26 14.84
N ALA A 384 -5.86 -3.25 15.98
CA ALA A 384 -5.80 -4.35 16.94
C ALA A 384 -6.64 -5.55 16.46
N LYS A 385 -6.27 -6.74 16.92
CA LYS A 385 -7.17 -7.90 16.93
C LYS A 385 -8.38 -7.56 17.80
N SER A 386 -9.54 -8.15 17.50
CA SER A 386 -10.79 -7.90 18.25
C SER A 386 -10.56 -7.99 19.76
N ASP A 387 -11.07 -7.00 20.49
CA ASP A 387 -11.05 -6.89 21.96
C ASP A 387 -9.66 -6.70 22.60
N GLU A 388 -8.62 -6.41 21.81
CA GLU A 388 -7.26 -6.16 22.27
C GLU A 388 -6.81 -4.70 22.05
N TYR A 389 -5.67 -4.34 22.64
CA TYR A 389 -4.99 -3.06 22.37
C TYR A 389 -3.77 -3.25 21.48
N SER A 390 -3.63 -2.48 20.41
CA SER A 390 -2.41 -2.39 19.60
C SER A 390 -1.34 -1.54 20.27
N MET A 391 -1.75 -0.52 21.03
CA MET A 391 -0.84 0.34 21.77
C MET A 391 -1.46 0.93 23.03
N THR A 392 -0.62 1.23 24.01
CA THR A 392 -0.98 1.99 25.21
C THR A 392 0.12 2.98 25.54
N THR A 393 -0.14 3.92 26.45
CA THR A 393 0.94 4.66 27.09
C THR A 393 1.88 3.72 27.87
N LYS A 394 3.08 4.18 28.24
CA LYS A 394 4.01 3.40 29.08
C LYS A 394 3.41 2.96 30.41
N ASP A 395 2.51 3.74 31.00
CA ASP A 395 1.79 3.40 32.23
C ASP A 395 0.49 2.62 31.99
N GLY A 396 0.25 2.14 30.77
CA GLY A 396 -0.85 1.23 30.43
C GLY A 396 -2.21 1.91 30.25
N ARG A 397 -2.27 3.23 30.10
CA ARG A 397 -3.51 3.96 29.82
C ARG A 397 -3.93 3.78 28.36
N VAL A 398 -5.24 3.69 28.18
CA VAL A 398 -5.91 3.59 26.88
C VAL A 398 -5.95 4.96 26.22
N LEU A 399 -5.60 5.01 24.93
CA LEU A 399 -5.63 6.21 24.09
C LEU A 399 -6.97 6.28 23.35
N PRO A 400 -7.61 7.46 23.27
CA PRO A 400 -8.84 7.64 22.52
C PRO A 400 -8.61 7.53 21.01
N GLU A 401 -9.57 6.93 20.30
CA GLU A 401 -9.55 6.86 18.83
C GLU A 401 -9.71 8.24 18.20
N VAL A 402 -9.20 8.42 16.98
CA VAL A 402 -9.23 9.73 16.28
C VAL A 402 -10.66 10.22 16.09
N TYR A 403 -11.60 9.33 15.77
CA TYR A 403 -13.02 9.68 15.60
C TYR A 403 -13.71 10.16 16.89
N ASP A 404 -13.16 9.82 18.06
CA ASP A 404 -13.67 10.25 19.37
C ASP A 404 -13.06 11.60 19.83
N LYS A 405 -12.05 12.12 19.12
CA LYS A 405 -11.39 13.40 19.46
C LYS A 405 -12.21 14.57 18.92
N GLU A 406 -12.66 15.45 19.81
CA GLU A 406 -13.50 16.60 19.45
C GLU A 406 -12.67 17.85 19.05
N THR A 407 -11.35 17.82 19.19
CA THR A 407 -10.46 18.96 18.89
C THR A 407 -9.02 18.50 18.62
N MET A 408 -8.27 19.32 17.88
CA MET A 408 -6.80 19.31 17.95
C MET A 408 -6.33 19.73 19.34
N SER A 409 -5.16 19.22 19.75
CA SER A 409 -4.54 19.64 20.99
C SER A 409 -3.90 21.04 20.85
N ALA A 410 -3.56 21.65 21.99
CA ALA A 410 -2.77 22.88 21.99
C ALA A 410 -1.35 22.68 21.42
N ILE A 411 -0.80 21.47 21.54
CA ILE A 411 0.51 21.11 21.01
C ILE A 411 0.44 20.93 19.49
N ASP A 412 -0.63 20.34 18.95
CA ASP A 412 -0.88 20.27 17.49
C ASP A 412 -0.87 21.69 16.89
N ALA A 413 -1.65 22.60 17.48
CA ALA A 413 -1.71 24.00 17.06
C ALA A 413 -0.35 24.70 17.13
N HIS A 414 0.41 24.48 18.21
CA HIS A 414 1.76 24.99 18.33
C HIS A 414 2.72 24.39 17.29
N ARG A 415 2.56 23.11 16.97
CA ARG A 415 3.37 22.43 15.97
C ARG A 415 3.11 22.95 14.56
N ILE A 416 1.85 23.24 14.21
CA ILE A 416 1.48 23.95 12.97
C ILE A 416 2.19 25.29 12.89
N ARG A 417 2.16 26.06 13.99
CA ARG A 417 2.82 27.37 14.08
C ARG A 417 4.33 27.29 13.83
N LEU A 418 5.01 26.36 14.51
CA LEU A 418 6.43 26.09 14.27
C LEU A 418 6.73 25.63 12.83
N LEU A 419 5.88 24.76 12.26
CA LEU A 419 6.06 24.29 10.89
C LEU A 419 5.85 25.40 9.87
N TYR A 420 4.93 26.35 10.09
CA TYR A 420 4.63 27.42 9.14
C TYR A 420 5.26 28.77 9.49
N ASN A 421 6.11 28.83 10.52
CA ASN A 421 6.78 30.04 11.01
C ASN A 421 5.80 31.16 11.36
N CYS A 422 4.78 30.79 12.11
CA CYS A 422 3.84 31.66 12.80
C CYS A 422 3.68 31.16 14.25
#